data_AF-A0A9D4U9G5-F1
#
_entry.id   AF-A0A9D4U9G5-F1
#
_cell.length_a   1.000
_cell.length_b   1.000
_cell.length_c   1.000
_cell.angle_alpha   90.00
_cell.angle_beta   90.00
_cell.angle_gamma   90.00
#
_symmetry.space_group_name_H-M   'P 1'
#
loop_
_entity.id
_entity.type
_entity.pdbx_description
1 polymer ?
#
loop_
_entity_poly.entity_id
_entity_poly.type
_entity_poly.pdbx_seq_one_letter_code
_entity_poly.pdbx_strand_id
1 'polypeptide(L)'
;MPIIPVSSLLLLCTLVLLAARVIHGANTFDKQCGILMEDELGDCHGQYSKVIEPTLSPSHLQDLPGFTRSMYTRDHALITPESQVFSSLPGWQKTTAAYLISPAMGSHFSMYLAKMEADSLSGLPAIDVERFIFVLKGDVMLFTSSEGSQKLSVDSFVYLPPNVAHSLQCKSSAAILIYEKRYQRVGNEDPKVIAGTTNAQPLLETPGEVFVLRKLLPTSEVYDFNIHVMDFEPGDFLNVKEVHYNQHGLLMLEGGGIYRLGDHW
;
A
#
# COMPACT_ATOMS: atom_id res chain seq x y z
N MET A 1 39.46 30.93 -38.31
CA MET A 1 40.31 29.84 -38.84
C MET A 1 41.69 29.98 -38.23
N PRO A 2 42.44 28.90 -37.96
CA PRO A 2 42.02 27.49 -37.82
C PRO A 2 42.66 26.85 -36.54
N ILE A 3 42.00 26.01 -35.75
CA ILE A 3 41.79 24.56 -35.91
C ILE A 3 42.92 23.86 -36.69
N ILE A 4 43.82 23.17 -35.97
CA ILE A 4 44.65 22.10 -36.54
C ILE A 4 44.38 20.82 -35.74
N PRO A 5 43.95 19.73 -36.41
CA PRO A 5 43.66 18.41 -35.85
C PRO A 5 44.90 17.50 -35.89
N VAL A 6 44.82 16.31 -35.29
CA VAL A 6 45.58 15.03 -35.53
C VAL A 6 45.26 14.17 -34.29
N SER A 7 44.89 12.89 -34.30
CA SER A 7 44.73 11.85 -35.31
C SER A 7 43.80 10.79 -34.71
N SER A 8 42.98 10.19 -35.57
CA SER A 8 42.32 8.91 -35.36
C SER A 8 43.31 7.85 -34.87
N LEU A 9 42.88 6.99 -33.95
CA LEU A 9 43.37 5.62 -33.88
C LEU A 9 42.16 4.70 -33.68
N LEU A 10 41.73 4.11 -34.80
CA LEU A 10 40.93 2.89 -34.80
C LEU A 10 41.75 1.78 -34.15
N LEU A 11 41.16 1.04 -33.22
CA LEU A 11 41.54 -0.35 -32.98
C LEU A 11 40.31 -1.22 -33.20
N LEU A 12 40.31 -1.87 -34.35
CA LEU A 12 39.46 -2.99 -34.74
C LEU A 12 40.15 -4.30 -34.30
N CYS A 13 39.41 -5.41 -34.34
CA CYS A 13 39.78 -6.82 -34.17
C CYS A 13 39.58 -7.40 -32.76
N THR A 14 38.94 -8.56 -32.54
CA THR A 14 38.28 -9.53 -33.44
C THR A 14 37.50 -10.52 -32.56
N LEU A 15 36.34 -10.97 -33.04
CA LEU A 15 35.65 -12.18 -32.57
C LEU A 15 36.56 -13.42 -32.66
N VAL A 16 36.48 -14.32 -31.68
CA VAL A 16 36.83 -15.73 -31.85
C VAL A 16 35.60 -16.58 -31.55
N LEU A 17 35.01 -17.10 -32.61
CA LEU A 17 34.13 -18.26 -32.60
C LEU A 17 35.01 -19.52 -32.58
N LEU A 18 34.79 -20.43 -31.63
CA LEU A 18 35.18 -21.82 -31.78
C LEU A 18 33.92 -22.68 -31.75
N ALA A 19 33.69 -23.40 -32.84
CA ALA A 19 32.63 -24.39 -32.98
C ALA A 19 33.20 -25.82 -32.89
N ALA A 20 32.36 -26.68 -32.30
CA ALA A 20 32.24 -28.13 -32.46
C ALA A 20 33.26 -29.07 -31.79
N ARG A 21 32.76 -29.95 -30.92
CA ARG A 21 32.33 -31.30 -31.34
C ARG A 21 31.50 -32.01 -30.25
N VAL A 22 30.41 -32.63 -30.71
CA VAL A 22 29.57 -33.59 -30.00
C VAL A 22 30.32 -34.92 -29.89
N ILE A 23 30.36 -35.52 -28.70
CA ILE A 23 30.64 -36.95 -28.51
C ILE A 23 29.59 -37.52 -27.56
N HIS A 24 28.86 -38.53 -28.04
CA HIS A 24 27.94 -39.38 -27.28
C HIS A 24 28.72 -40.29 -26.35
N GLY A 25 28.28 -40.41 -25.10
CA GLY A 25 28.79 -41.41 -24.16
C GLY A 25 27.88 -41.52 -22.93
N ALA A 26 26.96 -42.47 -22.98
CA ALA A 26 26.15 -42.89 -21.85
C ALA A 26 27.03 -43.60 -20.80
N ASN A 27 26.88 -43.23 -19.53
CA ASN A 27 26.56 -44.16 -18.43
C ASN A 27 26.60 -43.45 -17.06
N THR A 28 25.42 -43.50 -16.41
CA THR A 28 25.18 -43.71 -14.98
C THR A 28 26.11 -43.05 -13.96
N PHE A 29 25.61 -42.07 -13.19
CA PHE A 29 25.75 -42.05 -11.73
C PHE A 29 24.73 -41.10 -11.07
N ASP A 30 24.03 -41.66 -10.09
CA ASP A 30 23.21 -41.11 -9.01
C ASP A 30 21.98 -40.21 -9.23
N LYS A 31 20.84 -40.83 -8.93
CA LYS A 31 19.59 -40.21 -8.48
C LYS A 31 19.81 -39.55 -7.12
N GLN A 32 19.75 -38.22 -7.04
CA GLN A 32 19.15 -37.47 -5.92
C GLN A 32 19.27 -35.97 -6.15
N CYS A 33 18.20 -35.33 -6.62
CA CYS A 33 17.74 -34.07 -6.04
C CYS A 33 16.30 -33.87 -6.51
N GLY A 34 15.41 -33.67 -5.55
CA GLY A 34 13.96 -33.69 -5.75
C GLY A 34 13.49 -32.61 -6.71
N ILE A 35 12.60 -33.01 -7.61
CA ILE A 35 11.54 -32.14 -8.11
C ILE A 35 10.70 -31.82 -6.87
N LEU A 36 10.90 -30.63 -6.29
CA LEU A 36 9.91 -30.06 -5.39
C LEU A 36 8.75 -29.60 -6.27
N MET A 37 7.63 -30.27 -6.06
CA MET A 37 6.33 -29.77 -6.43
C MET A 37 6.19 -28.39 -5.77
N GLU A 38 5.88 -27.37 -6.57
CA GLU A 38 5.25 -26.17 -6.01
C GLU A 38 3.87 -26.61 -5.54
N ASP A 39 3.84 -26.99 -4.27
CA ASP A 39 2.65 -27.37 -3.53
C ASP A 39 1.59 -26.29 -3.69
N GLU A 40 0.38 -26.76 -3.97
CA GLU A 40 -0.88 -26.15 -3.55
C GLU A 40 -0.90 -26.02 -2.01
N LEU A 41 -0.03 -25.17 -1.45
CA LEU A 41 -0.19 -24.61 -0.12
C LEU A 41 -1.14 -23.44 -0.28
N GLY A 42 -2.44 -23.73 -0.13
CA GLY A 42 -3.43 -22.69 0.11
C GLY A 42 -2.90 -21.76 1.19
N ASP A 43 -2.82 -20.47 0.85
CA ASP A 43 -2.21 -19.43 1.68
C ASP A 43 -2.84 -19.48 3.08
N CYS A 44 -2.11 -20.05 4.03
CA CYS A 44 -2.52 -20.15 5.42
C CYS A 44 -2.33 -18.82 6.15
N HIS A 45 -1.89 -17.78 5.44
CA HIS A 45 -1.86 -16.42 5.93
C HIS A 45 -3.19 -15.73 5.60
N GLY A 46 -3.82 -15.12 6.62
CA GLY A 46 -5.08 -14.39 6.42
C GLY A 46 -4.96 -13.28 5.36
N GLN A 47 -6.10 -12.87 4.79
CA GLN A 47 -6.19 -11.78 3.81
C GLN A 47 -5.39 -10.55 4.28
N TYR A 48 -4.61 -9.94 3.38
CA TYR A 48 -3.71 -8.80 3.63
C TYR A 48 -2.56 -9.04 4.64
N SER A 49 -2.31 -10.29 5.03
CA SER A 49 -1.23 -10.65 5.97
C SER A 49 0.13 -10.06 5.61
N LYS A 50 0.49 -10.02 4.32
CA LYS A 50 1.77 -9.51 3.83
C LYS A 50 2.00 -8.03 4.10
N VAL A 51 0.95 -7.26 4.40
CA VAL A 51 1.09 -5.87 4.88
C VAL A 51 1.74 -5.83 6.26
N ILE A 52 1.42 -6.82 7.12
CA ILE A 52 1.90 -6.93 8.50
C ILE A 52 3.16 -7.79 8.58
N GLU A 53 3.21 -8.83 7.76
CA GLU A 53 4.27 -9.85 7.70
C GLU A 53 4.85 -9.88 6.27
N PRO A 54 5.59 -8.84 5.87
CA PRO A 54 6.09 -8.70 4.51
C PRO A 54 7.17 -9.76 4.20
N THR A 55 7.22 -10.22 2.94
CA THR A 55 8.21 -11.20 2.47
C THR A 55 9.66 -10.77 2.78
N LEU A 56 9.97 -9.48 2.57
CA LEU A 56 11.19 -8.87 3.08
C LEU A 56 10.87 -8.10 4.36
N SER A 57 11.11 -8.73 5.51
CA SER A 57 10.85 -8.16 6.82
C SER A 57 12.05 -7.39 7.38
N PRO A 58 11.85 -6.47 8.33
CA PRO A 58 12.95 -5.75 8.98
C PRO A 58 14.00 -6.67 9.63
N SER A 59 13.59 -7.83 10.16
CA SER A 59 14.53 -8.79 10.76
C SER A 59 15.50 -9.40 9.75
N HIS A 60 15.13 -9.47 8.46
CA HIS A 60 16.04 -9.94 7.41
C HIS A 60 17.17 -8.94 7.12
N LEU A 61 17.06 -7.69 7.57
CA LEU A 61 18.01 -6.60 7.29
C LEU A 61 18.90 -6.26 8.49
N GLN A 62 18.81 -7.01 9.59
CA GLN A 62 19.51 -6.71 10.84
C GLN A 62 21.04 -6.62 10.71
N ASP A 63 21.62 -7.34 9.73
CA ASP A 63 23.07 -7.40 9.47
C ASP A 63 23.52 -6.42 8.37
N LEU A 64 22.65 -5.49 7.95
CA LEU A 64 22.94 -4.45 6.95
C LEU A 64 22.82 -3.06 7.58
N PRO A 65 23.87 -2.56 8.29
CA PRO A 65 23.79 -1.29 9.02
C PRO A 65 23.39 -0.11 8.13
N GLY A 66 22.30 0.55 8.48
CA GLY A 66 21.80 1.74 7.77
C GLY A 66 21.11 1.45 6.43
N PHE A 67 20.96 0.18 6.03
CA PHE A 67 20.23 -0.16 4.82
C PHE A 67 18.73 0.10 4.98
N THR A 68 18.12 0.71 3.96
CA THR A 68 16.67 0.82 3.83
C THR A 68 16.29 0.95 2.35
N ARG A 69 15.09 0.47 2.01
CA ARG A 69 14.45 0.71 0.72
C ARG A 69 13.64 2.01 0.69
N SER A 70 13.43 2.64 1.84
CA SER A 70 12.66 3.87 1.91
C SER A 70 13.38 5.02 1.21
N MET A 71 12.60 5.87 0.56
CA MET A 71 13.06 7.08 -0.08
C MET A 71 12.04 8.19 0.14
N TYR A 72 12.50 9.40 0.43
CA TYR A 72 11.68 10.61 0.48
C TYR A 72 12.30 11.65 -0.44
N THR A 73 11.54 12.10 -1.43
CA THR A 73 11.97 13.09 -2.43
C THR A 73 11.02 14.28 -2.44
N ARG A 74 11.21 15.19 -3.41
CA ARG A 74 10.43 16.43 -3.53
C ARG A 74 8.94 16.18 -3.80
N ASP A 75 8.61 15.18 -4.60
CA ASP A 75 7.27 14.97 -5.15
C ASP A 75 6.70 13.57 -4.89
N HIS A 76 7.48 12.67 -4.27
CA HIS A 76 7.01 11.35 -3.88
C HIS A 76 7.82 10.76 -2.72
N ALA A 77 7.29 9.69 -2.13
CA ALA A 77 7.98 8.88 -1.13
C ALA A 77 7.66 7.41 -1.33
N LEU A 78 8.66 6.55 -1.11
CA LEU A 78 8.51 5.12 -0.90
C LEU A 78 8.81 4.85 0.57
N ILE A 79 7.83 4.37 1.34
CA ILE A 79 7.98 4.12 2.77
C ILE A 79 7.81 2.62 3.03
N THR A 80 8.89 1.95 3.42
CA THR A 80 8.94 0.50 3.58
C THR A 80 8.91 0.07 5.05
N PRO A 81 8.53 -1.19 5.35
CA PRO A 81 8.27 -1.67 6.71
C PRO A 81 9.40 -1.40 7.72
N GLU A 82 10.66 -1.49 7.31
CA GLU A 82 11.83 -1.27 8.17
C GLU A 82 12.05 0.18 8.59
N SER A 83 11.35 1.14 7.97
CA SER A 83 11.41 2.56 8.31
C SER A 83 10.20 3.06 9.10
N GLN A 84 9.22 2.20 9.36
CA GLN A 84 8.03 2.58 10.11
C GLN A 84 8.36 2.83 11.59
N VAL A 85 8.07 4.03 12.08
CA VAL A 85 8.29 4.40 13.48
C VAL A 85 6.98 4.31 14.24
N PHE A 86 6.81 3.25 15.04
CA PHE A 86 5.65 3.09 15.90
C PHE A 86 5.84 3.81 17.24
N SER A 87 4.89 4.66 17.59
CA SER A 87 4.80 5.31 18.90
C SER A 87 3.38 5.25 19.45
N SER A 88 3.19 5.49 20.74
CA SER A 88 1.84 5.63 21.31
C SER A 88 1.03 6.69 20.56
N LEU A 89 -0.21 6.38 20.21
CA LEU A 89 -1.09 7.29 19.46
C LEU A 89 -1.87 8.19 20.43
N PRO A 90 -1.65 9.52 20.44
CA PRO A 90 -2.31 10.41 21.39
C PRO A 90 -3.84 10.31 21.32
N GLY A 91 -4.48 10.27 22.49
CA GLY A 91 -5.94 10.11 22.61
C GLY A 91 -6.44 8.67 22.47
N TRP A 92 -5.60 7.73 22.03
CA TRP A 92 -5.92 6.31 21.94
C TRP A 92 -5.35 5.55 23.14
N GLN A 93 -6.02 4.46 23.54
CA GLN A 93 -5.56 3.57 24.60
C GLN A 93 -5.04 2.26 23.99
N LYS A 94 -3.91 1.76 24.51
CA LYS A 94 -3.29 0.50 24.10
C LYS A 94 -3.15 0.37 22.57
N THR A 95 -2.75 1.45 21.93
CA THR A 95 -2.60 1.55 20.49
C THR A 95 -1.30 2.26 20.18
N THR A 96 -0.49 1.68 19.29
CA THR A 96 0.65 2.36 18.67
C THR A 96 0.32 2.69 17.23
N ALA A 97 0.93 3.74 16.69
CA ALA A 97 0.76 4.12 15.30
C ALA A 97 2.08 4.51 14.66
N ALA A 98 2.19 4.24 13.37
CA ALA A 98 3.24 4.73 12.49
C ALA A 98 2.62 5.67 11.44
N TYR A 99 2.92 6.96 11.56
CA TYR A 99 2.55 7.94 10.54
C TYR A 99 3.42 7.74 9.30
N LEU A 100 2.76 7.49 8.16
CA LEU A 100 3.40 7.28 6.87
C LEU A 100 3.41 8.59 6.08
N ILE A 101 2.26 9.24 5.99
CA ILE A 101 2.11 10.53 5.30
C ILE A 101 1.50 11.53 6.27
N SER A 102 1.98 12.78 6.20
CA SER A 102 1.42 13.90 6.95
C SER A 102 1.56 15.20 6.14
N PRO A 103 0.81 16.26 6.49
CA PRO A 103 0.93 17.55 5.82
C PRO A 103 2.33 18.18 5.82
N ALA A 104 3.24 17.72 6.68
CA ALA A 104 4.65 18.13 6.63
C ALA A 104 5.34 17.73 5.31
N MET A 105 4.78 16.75 4.58
CA MET A 105 5.23 16.31 3.25
C MET A 105 4.55 17.08 2.11
N GLY A 106 3.71 18.07 2.41
CA GLY A 106 2.93 18.84 1.41
C GLY A 106 1.57 18.23 1.05
N SER A 107 1.17 17.13 1.69
CA SER A 107 -0.17 16.57 1.55
C SER A 107 -1.22 17.40 2.30
N HIS A 108 -2.48 17.28 1.89
CA HIS A 108 -3.63 17.78 2.65
C HIS A 108 -4.26 16.76 3.62
N PHE A 109 -3.72 15.54 3.69
CA PHE A 109 -4.18 14.45 4.56
C PHE A 109 -3.02 13.80 5.33
N SER A 110 -3.37 13.06 6.37
CA SER A 110 -2.48 12.13 7.07
C SER A 110 -2.86 10.69 6.74
N MET A 111 -1.87 9.82 6.59
CA MET A 111 -2.04 8.38 6.41
C MET A 111 -1.17 7.67 7.43
N TYR A 112 -1.75 6.74 8.20
CA TYR A 112 -1.02 6.04 9.24
C TYR A 112 -1.56 4.65 9.51
N LEU A 113 -0.67 3.75 9.94
CA LEU A 113 -1.02 2.42 10.41
C LEU A 113 -1.18 2.45 11.92
N ALA A 114 -2.28 1.93 12.45
CA ALA A 114 -2.49 1.77 13.88
C ALA A 114 -2.56 0.28 14.26
N LYS A 115 -1.78 -0.10 15.27
CA LYS A 115 -1.76 -1.43 15.89
C LYS A 115 -2.49 -1.33 17.22
N MET A 116 -3.67 -1.92 17.24
CA MET A 116 -4.58 -1.98 18.40
C MET A 116 -4.32 -3.28 19.17
N GLU A 117 -4.00 -3.17 20.46
CA GLU A 117 -3.87 -4.32 21.37
C GLU A 117 -5.22 -4.67 22.02
N ALA A 118 -5.20 -5.65 22.93
CA ALA A 118 -6.39 -6.14 23.61
C ALA A 118 -6.99 -5.08 24.55
N ASP A 119 -8.31 -4.91 24.43
CA ASP A 119 -9.08 -3.87 25.10
C ASP A 119 -8.57 -2.45 24.81
N SER A 120 -8.19 -2.20 23.56
CA SER A 120 -7.85 -0.86 23.07
C SER A 120 -9.09 -0.04 22.75
N LEU A 121 -8.93 1.28 22.79
CA LEU A 121 -9.98 2.27 22.58
C LEU A 121 -9.44 3.43 21.74
N SER A 122 -10.16 3.85 20.71
CA SER A 122 -9.75 5.00 19.90
C SER A 122 -10.06 6.35 20.53
N GLY A 123 -9.22 7.34 20.25
CA GLY A 123 -9.56 8.76 20.42
C GLY A 123 -10.33 9.33 19.24
N LEU A 124 -11.10 10.38 19.48
CA LEU A 124 -11.71 11.20 18.43
C LEU A 124 -10.63 11.96 17.64
N PRO A 125 -10.84 12.19 16.33
CA PRO A 125 -9.98 13.09 15.56
C PRO A 125 -10.20 14.55 16.02
N ALA A 126 -9.36 15.46 15.51
CA ALA A 126 -9.53 16.88 15.76
C ALA A 126 -10.85 17.43 15.16
N ILE A 127 -11.25 18.62 15.60
CA ILE A 127 -12.41 19.34 15.04
C ILE A 127 -12.27 19.55 13.52
N ASP A 128 -13.36 19.26 12.82
CA ASP A 128 -13.52 19.32 11.35
C ASP A 128 -12.63 18.35 10.57
N VAL A 129 -12.08 17.34 11.23
CA VAL A 129 -11.33 16.26 10.59
C VAL A 129 -12.27 15.09 10.32
N GLU A 130 -12.38 14.72 9.05
CA GLU A 130 -12.99 13.48 8.61
C GLU A 130 -11.99 12.33 8.68
N ARG A 131 -12.48 11.12 8.92
CA ARG A 131 -11.65 9.93 9.13
C ARG A 131 -12.15 8.76 8.29
N PHE A 132 -11.24 8.13 7.55
CA PHE A 132 -11.47 6.85 6.90
C PHE A 132 -10.61 5.77 7.56
N ILE A 133 -11.19 4.60 7.81
CA ILE A 133 -10.52 3.46 8.44
C ILE A 133 -10.72 2.24 7.55
N PHE A 134 -9.66 1.45 7.38
CA PHE A 134 -9.66 0.15 6.69
C PHE A 134 -9.04 -0.92 7.59
N VAL A 135 -9.72 -2.07 7.75
CA VAL A 135 -9.26 -3.16 8.62
C VAL A 135 -8.34 -4.10 7.83
N LEU A 136 -7.07 -4.17 8.25
CA LEU A 136 -6.03 -5.01 7.66
C LEU A 136 -5.88 -6.35 8.38
N LYS A 137 -6.11 -6.38 9.70
CA LYS A 137 -5.99 -7.58 10.54
C LYS A 137 -6.97 -7.50 11.70
N GLY A 138 -7.56 -8.63 12.05
CA GLY A 138 -8.41 -8.77 13.23
C GLY A 138 -9.81 -8.16 13.06
N ASP A 139 -10.42 -7.82 14.19
CA ASP A 139 -11.77 -7.29 14.27
C ASP A 139 -11.80 -6.03 15.15
N VAL A 140 -12.55 -5.02 14.72
CA VAL A 140 -12.77 -3.76 15.44
C VAL A 140 -14.27 -3.52 15.58
N MET A 141 -14.71 -3.17 16.77
CA MET A 141 -16.09 -2.74 17.03
C MET A 141 -16.17 -1.22 16.92
N LEU A 142 -16.96 -0.74 15.98
CA LEU A 142 -17.32 0.67 15.84
C LEU A 142 -18.57 0.96 16.66
N PHE A 143 -18.56 2.07 17.40
CA PHE A 143 -19.71 2.64 18.07
C PHE A 143 -19.92 4.06 17.55
N THR A 144 -21.12 4.34 17.03
CA THR A 144 -21.55 5.69 16.64
C THR A 144 -22.80 6.08 17.43
N SER A 145 -23.01 7.37 17.64
CA SER A 145 -24.18 7.86 18.39
C SER A 145 -25.51 7.54 17.70
N SER A 146 -25.52 7.33 16.39
CA SER A 146 -26.72 7.20 15.56
C SER A 146 -27.09 5.76 15.18
N GLU A 147 -26.13 4.82 15.10
CA GLU A 147 -26.36 3.51 14.48
C GLU A 147 -25.98 2.31 15.36
N GLY A 148 -25.66 2.53 16.64
CA GLY A 148 -25.31 1.47 17.58
C GLY A 148 -23.90 0.93 17.36
N SER A 149 -23.68 -0.36 17.65
CA SER A 149 -22.38 -1.02 17.51
C SER A 149 -22.30 -1.86 16.24
N GLN A 150 -21.27 -1.66 15.43
CA GLN A 150 -21.00 -2.43 14.21
C GLN A 150 -19.65 -3.14 14.31
N LYS A 151 -19.60 -4.42 13.91
CA LYS A 151 -18.35 -5.17 13.77
C LYS A 151 -17.72 -4.89 12.41
N LEU A 152 -16.45 -4.51 12.39
CA LEU A 152 -15.62 -4.34 11.21
C LEU A 152 -14.53 -5.42 11.25
N SER A 153 -14.59 -6.37 10.31
CA SER A 153 -13.58 -7.42 10.13
C SER A 153 -12.59 -7.03 9.04
N VAL A 154 -11.54 -7.84 8.80
CA VAL A 154 -10.63 -7.65 7.65
C VAL A 154 -11.42 -7.36 6.37
N ASP A 155 -10.91 -6.44 5.55
CA ASP A 155 -11.55 -5.93 4.33
C ASP A 155 -12.75 -4.99 4.55
N SER A 156 -13.18 -4.79 5.79
CA SER A 156 -14.18 -3.78 6.13
C SER A 156 -13.55 -2.39 6.20
N PHE A 157 -14.34 -1.39 5.84
CA PHE A 157 -13.99 0.01 5.98
C PHE A 157 -15.12 0.82 6.61
N VAL A 158 -14.76 1.97 7.16
CA VAL A 158 -15.72 3.00 7.55
C VAL A 158 -15.18 4.39 7.25
N TYR A 159 -16.03 5.23 6.68
CA TYR A 159 -15.87 6.67 6.61
C TYR A 159 -16.72 7.34 7.68
N LEU A 160 -16.10 8.28 8.38
CA LEU A 160 -16.67 9.06 9.46
C LEU A 160 -16.58 10.54 9.06
N PRO A 161 -17.73 11.20 8.82
CA PRO A 161 -17.80 12.63 8.57
C PRO A 161 -17.09 13.45 9.65
N PRO A 162 -16.71 14.71 9.35
CA PRO A 162 -16.15 15.59 10.36
C PRO A 162 -17.12 15.73 11.55
N ASN A 163 -16.56 15.84 12.76
CA ASN A 163 -17.29 16.09 14.01
C ASN A 163 -18.28 14.99 14.45
N VAL A 164 -18.35 13.84 13.78
CA VAL A 164 -19.17 12.70 14.23
C VAL A 164 -18.52 12.03 15.43
N ALA A 165 -19.26 11.98 16.54
CA ALA A 165 -18.83 11.26 17.73
C ALA A 165 -18.85 9.74 17.47
N HIS A 166 -17.68 9.12 17.62
CA HIS A 166 -17.49 7.69 17.42
C HIS A 166 -16.41 7.12 18.34
N SER A 167 -16.40 5.79 18.47
CA SER A 167 -15.35 5.05 19.16
C SER A 167 -15.11 3.72 18.47
N LEU A 168 -13.84 3.35 18.30
CA LEU A 168 -13.40 2.02 17.93
C LEU A 168 -12.92 1.29 19.18
N GLN A 169 -13.28 0.02 19.30
CA GLN A 169 -12.80 -0.86 20.36
C GLN A 169 -12.31 -2.17 19.77
N CYS A 170 -11.17 -2.65 20.23
CA CYS A 170 -10.68 -3.98 19.87
C CYS A 170 -10.54 -4.83 21.13
N LYS A 171 -11.16 -6.02 21.14
CA LYS A 171 -11.10 -6.95 22.27
C LYS A 171 -9.90 -7.89 22.24
N SER A 172 -9.26 -8.03 21.09
CA SER A 172 -8.13 -8.93 20.88
C SER A 172 -6.92 -8.18 20.30
N SER A 173 -6.75 -8.17 19.00
CA SER A 173 -5.72 -7.37 18.33
C SER A 173 -6.20 -7.02 16.95
N ALA A 174 -5.94 -5.80 16.51
CA ALA A 174 -6.23 -5.37 15.15
C ALA A 174 -5.11 -4.51 14.58
N ALA A 175 -4.99 -4.54 13.25
CA ALA A 175 -4.21 -3.57 12.52
C ALA A 175 -5.15 -2.86 11.56
N ILE A 176 -5.13 -1.53 11.58
CA ILE A 176 -5.98 -0.70 10.74
C ILE A 176 -5.15 0.36 10.02
N LEU A 177 -5.53 0.66 8.78
CA LEU A 177 -5.05 1.80 8.03
C LEU A 177 -6.02 2.96 8.23
N ILE A 178 -5.51 4.14 8.52
CA ILE A 178 -6.32 5.34 8.75
C ILE A 178 -5.87 6.45 7.83
N TYR A 179 -6.85 7.11 7.21
CA TYR A 179 -6.69 8.42 6.59
C TYR A 179 -7.47 9.45 7.39
N GLU A 180 -6.83 10.60 7.64
CA GLU A 180 -7.48 11.75 8.25
C GLU A 180 -7.21 13.00 7.42
N LYS A 181 -8.25 13.79 7.22
CA LYS A 181 -8.17 15.01 6.41
C LYS A 181 -9.05 16.08 7.02
N ARG A 182 -8.64 17.35 6.96
CA ARG A 182 -9.55 18.45 7.28
C ARG A 182 -10.59 18.56 6.16
N TYR A 183 -11.85 18.40 6.52
CA TYR A 183 -12.94 18.42 5.55
C TYR A 183 -13.09 19.82 4.92
N GLN A 184 -13.25 19.85 3.61
CA GLN A 184 -13.52 21.05 2.83
C GLN A 184 -14.98 21.01 2.41
N ARG A 185 -15.82 21.77 3.14
CA ARG A 185 -17.25 21.82 2.85
C ARG A 185 -17.50 22.34 1.43
N VAL A 186 -18.27 21.56 0.67
CA VAL A 186 -18.83 21.97 -0.62
C VAL A 186 -20.35 21.91 -0.51
N GLY A 187 -21.01 23.02 -0.82
CA GLY A 187 -22.46 23.11 -0.76
C GLY A 187 -23.03 23.08 0.67
N ASN A 188 -24.31 22.71 0.76
CA ASN A 188 -25.08 22.77 2.01
C ASN A 188 -25.31 21.40 2.65
N GLU A 189 -25.09 20.31 1.93
CA GLU A 189 -25.28 18.95 2.44
C GLU A 189 -24.03 18.46 3.20
N ASP A 190 -24.25 17.65 4.25
CA ASP A 190 -23.18 17.02 5.01
C ASP A 190 -22.96 15.58 4.52
N PRO A 191 -21.70 15.10 4.48
CA PRO A 191 -21.43 13.71 4.19
C PRO A 191 -21.93 12.84 5.34
N LYS A 192 -22.28 11.59 5.02
CA LYS A 192 -22.83 10.62 5.99
C LYS A 192 -21.80 9.56 6.36
N VAL A 193 -22.00 8.91 7.51
CA VAL A 193 -21.25 7.70 7.87
C VAL A 193 -21.49 6.66 6.79
N ILE A 194 -20.43 6.04 6.30
CA ILE A 194 -20.48 4.96 5.31
C ILE A 194 -19.62 3.83 5.83
N ALA A 195 -20.18 2.64 5.96
CA ALA A 195 -19.43 1.44 6.27
C ALA A 195 -19.74 0.35 5.23
N GLY A 196 -18.75 -0.48 4.95
CA GLY A 196 -18.89 -1.55 3.95
C GLY A 196 -17.66 -2.46 3.92
N THR A 197 -17.64 -3.34 2.93
CA THR A 197 -16.48 -4.16 2.57
C THR A 197 -16.10 -3.88 1.12
N THR A 198 -14.84 -4.13 0.73
CA THR A 198 -14.43 -3.88 -0.66
C THR A 198 -15.18 -4.78 -1.63
N ASN A 199 -15.35 -6.06 -1.27
CA ASN A 199 -16.07 -7.05 -2.07
C ASN A 199 -17.56 -6.71 -2.32
N ALA A 200 -18.17 -5.90 -1.46
CA ALA A 200 -19.54 -5.42 -1.65
C ALA A 200 -19.64 -4.20 -2.57
N GLN A 201 -18.52 -3.54 -2.91
CA GLN A 201 -18.52 -2.40 -3.83
C GLN A 201 -18.61 -2.87 -5.29
N PRO A 202 -19.35 -2.13 -6.14
CA PRO A 202 -19.46 -2.48 -7.54
C PRO A 202 -18.12 -2.32 -8.26
N LEU A 203 -17.88 -3.21 -9.22
CA LEU A 203 -16.80 -3.02 -10.19
C LEU A 203 -17.19 -1.87 -11.12
N LEU A 204 -16.25 -0.95 -11.33
CA LEU A 204 -16.42 0.18 -12.23
C LEU A 204 -15.72 -0.09 -13.56
N GLU A 205 -16.31 0.42 -14.63
CA GLU A 205 -15.66 0.46 -15.93
C GLU A 205 -14.42 1.37 -15.88
N THR A 206 -13.35 0.91 -16.50
CA THR A 206 -12.05 1.59 -16.59
C THR A 206 -11.66 1.79 -18.06
N PRO A 207 -12.33 2.72 -18.79
CA PRO A 207 -12.11 2.86 -20.22
C PRO A 207 -10.64 3.13 -20.58
N GLY A 208 -10.06 2.26 -21.41
CA GLY A 208 -8.66 2.36 -21.83
C GLY A 208 -7.64 1.75 -20.87
N GLU A 209 -8.09 1.14 -19.78
CA GLU A 209 -7.25 0.49 -18.79
C GLU A 209 -7.69 -0.97 -18.58
N VAL A 210 -6.83 -1.77 -17.95
CA VAL A 210 -7.06 -3.22 -17.74
C VAL A 210 -7.32 -3.58 -16.27
N PHE A 211 -7.01 -2.67 -15.34
CA PHE A 211 -7.23 -2.91 -13.92
C PHE A 211 -8.71 -2.93 -13.55
N VAL A 212 -9.02 -3.70 -12.50
CA VAL A 212 -10.33 -3.70 -11.86
C VAL A 212 -10.37 -2.59 -10.83
N LEU A 213 -11.41 -1.75 -10.88
CA LEU A 213 -11.56 -0.60 -9.97
C LEU A 213 -12.80 -0.73 -9.10
N ARG A 214 -12.63 -0.49 -7.80
CA ARG A 214 -13.71 -0.21 -6.85
C ARG A 214 -13.48 1.14 -6.19
N LYS A 215 -14.55 1.90 -5.98
CA LYS A 215 -14.55 3.11 -5.14
C LYS A 215 -15.28 2.80 -3.85
N LEU A 216 -14.68 3.17 -2.72
CA LEU A 216 -15.24 2.86 -1.41
C LEU A 216 -16.19 3.96 -0.90
N LEU A 217 -16.09 5.18 -1.44
CA LEU A 217 -17.00 6.29 -1.14
C LEU A 217 -17.83 6.68 -2.37
N PRO A 218 -19.03 7.26 -2.17
CA PRO A 218 -19.80 7.86 -3.25
C PRO A 218 -19.02 8.95 -4.00
N THR A 219 -19.43 9.22 -5.24
CA THR A 219 -18.81 10.25 -6.09
C THR A 219 -19.55 11.58 -6.07
N SER A 220 -20.48 11.77 -5.12
CA SER A 220 -21.19 13.03 -4.94
C SER A 220 -20.27 14.11 -4.38
N GLU A 221 -20.56 15.38 -4.69
CA GLU A 221 -19.71 16.54 -4.36
C GLU A 221 -19.49 16.79 -2.86
N VAL A 222 -20.30 16.18 -1.99
CA VAL A 222 -20.15 16.28 -0.53
C VAL A 222 -18.93 15.55 -0.01
N TYR A 223 -18.36 14.61 -0.78
CA TYR A 223 -17.13 13.89 -0.45
C TYR A 223 -15.96 14.50 -1.22
N ASP A 224 -14.98 15.05 -0.51
CA ASP A 224 -13.87 15.80 -1.09
C ASP A 224 -12.58 14.96 -1.26
N PHE A 225 -12.69 13.65 -1.04
CA PHE A 225 -11.73 12.62 -1.44
C PHE A 225 -12.46 11.29 -1.71
N ASN A 226 -11.75 10.30 -2.24
CA ASN A 226 -12.25 8.93 -2.37
C ASN A 226 -11.13 7.92 -2.07
N ILE A 227 -11.50 6.69 -1.74
CA ILE A 227 -10.56 5.57 -1.58
C ILE A 227 -10.85 4.57 -2.67
N HIS A 228 -9.81 4.24 -3.43
CA HIS A 228 -9.90 3.28 -4.52
C HIS A 228 -9.18 1.99 -4.15
N VAL A 229 -9.74 0.86 -4.60
CA VAL A 229 -9.05 -0.43 -4.62
C VAL A 229 -8.87 -0.80 -6.09
N MET A 230 -7.63 -1.06 -6.47
CA MET A 230 -7.24 -1.35 -7.84
C MET A 230 -6.52 -2.70 -7.88
N ASP A 231 -7.09 -3.65 -8.62
CA ASP A 231 -6.52 -4.98 -8.81
C ASP A 231 -5.92 -5.09 -10.23
N PHE A 232 -4.72 -5.63 -10.31
CA PHE A 232 -3.99 -5.86 -11.56
C PHE A 232 -3.61 -7.34 -11.62
N GLU A 233 -3.84 -7.99 -12.77
CA GLU A 233 -3.31 -9.34 -12.97
C GLU A 233 -1.79 -9.29 -13.20
N PRO A 234 -1.06 -10.40 -12.95
CA PRO A 234 0.38 -10.44 -13.22
C PRO A 234 0.72 -10.07 -14.67
N GLY A 235 1.44 -8.96 -14.85
CA GLY A 235 1.84 -8.43 -16.15
C GLY A 235 1.00 -7.25 -16.63
N ASP A 236 -0.14 -6.97 -16.00
CA ASP A 236 -0.91 -5.76 -16.25
C ASP A 236 -0.18 -4.51 -15.76
N PHE A 237 -0.48 -3.38 -16.40
CA PHE A 237 0.09 -2.08 -16.06
C PHE A 237 -0.86 -0.96 -16.48
N LEU A 238 -0.65 0.24 -15.94
CA LEU A 238 -1.36 1.45 -16.39
C LEU A 238 -0.94 1.82 -17.82
N ASN A 239 -1.92 1.91 -18.72
CA ASN A 239 -1.68 2.37 -20.09
C ASN A 239 -1.32 3.87 -20.09
N VAL A 240 -2.09 4.67 -19.35
CA VAL A 240 -1.81 6.10 -19.15
C VAL A 240 -0.67 6.32 -18.15
N LYS A 241 0.19 7.29 -18.47
CA LYS A 241 1.27 7.76 -17.56
C LYS A 241 0.72 9.00 -16.87
N GLU A 242 0.00 8.79 -15.77
CA GLU A 242 -0.80 9.84 -15.14
C GLU A 242 0.04 11.06 -14.76
N VAL A 243 -0.47 12.24 -15.13
CA VAL A 243 0.04 13.54 -14.68
C VAL A 243 -1.19 14.39 -14.37
N HIS A 244 -1.47 14.59 -13.10
CA HIS A 244 -2.67 15.28 -12.63
C HIS A 244 -2.41 16.01 -11.30
N TYR A 245 -3.30 16.92 -10.93
CA TYR A 245 -3.17 17.69 -9.69
C TYR A 245 -3.56 16.90 -8.43
N ASN A 246 -4.22 15.75 -8.58
CA ASN A 246 -4.61 14.91 -7.44
C ASN A 246 -3.38 14.41 -6.67
N GLN A 247 -3.53 14.28 -5.36
CA GLN A 247 -2.52 13.71 -4.47
C GLN A 247 -2.93 12.29 -4.07
N HIS A 248 -1.94 11.41 -3.89
CA HIS A 248 -2.18 10.01 -3.54
C HIS A 248 -1.40 9.61 -2.30
N GLY A 249 -1.99 8.72 -1.50
CA GLY A 249 -1.32 7.92 -0.49
C GLY A 249 -1.84 6.51 -0.63
N LEU A 250 -0.98 5.56 -0.99
CA LEU A 250 -1.38 4.19 -1.31
C LEU A 250 -0.68 3.19 -0.41
N LEU A 251 -1.35 2.09 -0.12
CA LEU A 251 -0.78 0.93 0.55
C LEU A 251 -0.92 -0.30 -0.37
N MET A 252 0.18 -0.98 -0.66
CA MET A 252 0.16 -2.25 -1.40
C MET A 252 -0.40 -3.33 -0.47
N LEU A 253 -1.66 -3.73 -0.70
CA LEU A 253 -2.35 -4.72 0.14
C LEU A 253 -1.88 -6.16 -0.15
N GLU A 254 -1.70 -6.49 -1.43
CA GLU A 254 -1.32 -7.81 -1.90
C GLU A 254 -0.38 -7.71 -3.10
N GLY A 255 0.32 -8.81 -3.40
CA GLY A 255 1.20 -8.89 -4.56
C GLY A 255 2.49 -8.06 -4.45
N GLY A 256 3.00 -7.68 -5.60
CA GLY A 256 4.21 -6.88 -5.77
C GLY A 256 4.33 -6.41 -7.22
N GLY A 257 5.14 -5.39 -7.45
CA GLY A 257 5.30 -4.81 -8.78
C GLY A 257 6.37 -3.73 -8.81
N ILE A 258 6.46 -3.05 -9.96
CA ILE A 258 7.37 -1.93 -10.20
C ILE A 258 6.52 -0.67 -10.30
N TYR A 259 6.83 0.34 -9.50
CA TYR A 259 6.07 1.59 -9.46
C TYR A 259 6.97 2.74 -9.88
N ARG A 260 6.66 3.36 -11.02
CA ARG A 260 7.43 4.51 -11.51
C ARG A 260 6.93 5.81 -10.88
N LEU A 261 7.83 6.59 -10.28
CA LEU A 261 7.55 7.92 -9.72
C LEU A 261 8.58 8.92 -10.28
N GLY A 262 8.11 9.82 -11.14
CA GLY A 262 8.99 10.70 -11.92
C GLY A 262 9.94 9.89 -12.82
N ASP A 263 11.24 9.98 -12.56
CA ASP A 263 12.29 9.23 -13.28
C ASP A 263 12.83 8.02 -12.50
N HIS A 264 12.20 7.66 -11.38
CA HIS A 264 12.55 6.49 -10.56
C HIS A 264 11.62 5.32 -10.86
N TRP A 265 12.17 4.10 -10.89
CA TRP A 265 11.46 2.82 -11.10
C TRP A 265 11.69 1.88 -9.93
#